data_AF-D3XNN9-F1
#
_entry.id   AF-D3XNN9-F1
#
_cell.length_a   1.000
_cell.length_b   1.000
_cell.length_c   1.000
_cell.angle_alpha   90.00
_cell.angle_beta   90.00
_cell.angle_gamma   90.00
#
_symmetry.space_group_name_H-M   'P 1'
#
loop_
_entity.id
_entity.type
_entity.pdbx_description
1 polymer ?
#
loop_
_entity_poly.entity_id
_entity_poly.type
_entity_poly.pdbx_seq_one_letter_code
_entity_poly.pdbx_strand_id
1 'polypeptide(L)'
;DPQVATVGYSEAGARHKGIKTDSRTLTLDNVPRALANFDTRGFIKLVIESGSRRLIGVQVVAPEAGELIQTAALAIHTRMTVEELADQFFPYLTMV
;
A
#
# COMPACT_ATOMS: atom_id res chain seq x y z
N ASP A 1 -14.95 4.51 11.29
CA ASP A 1 -14.60 3.24 10.62
C ASP A 1 -14.94 3.39 9.14
N PRO A 2 -14.02 3.16 8.18
CA PRO A 2 -12.72 2.48 8.27
C PRO A 2 -11.60 3.28 8.97
N GLN A 3 -10.52 2.60 9.36
CA GLN A 3 -9.28 3.24 9.81
C GLN A 3 -8.52 3.83 8.62
N VAL A 4 -7.64 4.80 8.90
CA VAL A 4 -6.78 5.43 7.89
C VAL A 4 -5.34 5.37 8.37
N ALA A 5 -4.44 4.88 7.51
CA ALA A 5 -3.01 4.84 7.78
C ALA A 5 -2.21 5.24 6.53
N THR A 6 -1.11 5.95 6.73
CA THR A 6 -0.25 6.41 5.62
C THR A 6 1.22 6.32 6.02
N VAL A 7 2.09 5.97 5.09
CA VAL A 7 3.55 6.01 5.27
C VAL A 7 4.23 6.48 3.98
N GLY A 8 5.34 7.19 4.11
CA GLY A 8 6.10 7.73 2.97
C GLY A 8 5.37 8.87 2.24
N TYR A 9 5.57 8.95 0.93
CA TYR A 9 5.02 10.02 0.11
C TYR A 9 3.60 9.74 -0.40
N SER A 10 2.77 10.77 -0.41
CA SER A 10 1.64 10.81 -1.35
C SER A 10 2.16 11.15 -2.75
N GLU A 11 1.38 10.83 -3.79
CA GLU A 11 1.72 11.19 -5.17
C GLU A 11 1.91 12.70 -5.33
N ALA A 12 1.03 13.50 -4.72
CA ALA A 12 1.18 14.95 -4.67
C ALA A 12 2.47 15.35 -3.95
N GLY A 13 2.76 14.77 -2.78
CA GLY A 13 3.99 15.07 -2.01
C GLY A 13 5.26 14.73 -2.78
N ALA A 14 5.29 13.61 -3.50
CA ALA A 14 6.40 13.20 -4.35
C ALA A 14 6.59 14.16 -5.54
N ARG A 15 5.49 14.54 -6.20
CA ARG A 15 5.49 15.52 -7.31
C ARG A 15 6.03 16.89 -6.89
N HIS A 16 5.69 17.38 -5.69
CA HIS A 16 6.25 18.63 -5.16
C HIS A 16 7.77 18.57 -4.94
N LYS A 17 8.33 17.36 -4.77
CA LYS A 17 9.79 17.13 -4.67
C LYS A 17 10.45 16.84 -6.01
N GLY A 18 9.73 16.93 -7.12
CA GLY A 18 10.24 16.62 -8.47
C GLY A 18 10.46 15.12 -8.71
N ILE A 19 9.91 14.25 -7.86
CA ILE A 19 10.00 12.80 -8.04
C ILE A 19 8.93 12.38 -9.05
N LYS A 20 9.35 11.72 -10.14
CA LYS A 20 8.41 11.11 -11.09
C LYS A 20 7.84 9.84 -10.48
N THR A 21 6.52 9.75 -10.42
CA THR A 21 5.84 8.63 -9.77
C THR A 21 4.84 7.94 -10.68
N ASP A 22 4.70 6.64 -10.48
CA ASP A 22 3.50 5.89 -10.82
C ASP A 22 2.66 5.64 -9.55
N SER A 23 1.36 5.41 -9.69
CA SER A 23 0.51 5.01 -8.57
C SER A 23 -0.50 3.94 -8.96
N ARG A 24 -0.81 3.05 -8.02
CA ARG A 24 -1.79 1.98 -8.18
C ARG A 24 -2.69 1.95 -6.97
N THR A 25 -3.98 1.76 -7.20
CA THR A 25 -4.98 1.68 -6.13
C THR A 25 -5.69 0.34 -6.25
N LEU A 26 -5.72 -0.43 -5.17
CA LEU A 26 -6.47 -1.66 -5.01
C LEU A 26 -7.66 -1.39 -4.09
N THR A 27 -8.87 -1.62 -4.57
CA THR A 27 -10.09 -1.55 -3.75
C THR A 27 -10.28 -2.86 -2.97
N LEU A 28 -10.84 -2.80 -1.76
CA LEU A 28 -10.88 -3.97 -0.87
C LEU A 28 -11.83 -5.08 -1.31
N ASP A 29 -12.70 -4.84 -2.29
CA ASP A 29 -13.45 -5.89 -2.98
C ASP A 29 -12.55 -6.86 -3.78
N ASN A 30 -11.27 -6.53 -3.96
CA ASN A 30 -10.24 -7.41 -4.51
C ASN A 30 -9.39 -8.11 -3.43
N VAL A 31 -9.68 -7.90 -2.14
CA VAL A 31 -8.95 -8.50 -1.01
C VAL A 31 -9.78 -9.64 -0.42
N PRO A 32 -9.33 -10.92 -0.52
CA PRO A 32 -10.11 -12.07 -0.06
C PRO A 32 -10.55 -12.00 1.41
N ARG A 33 -9.70 -11.49 2.30
CA ARG A 33 -10.05 -11.32 3.72
C ARG A 33 -11.17 -10.30 3.92
N ALA A 34 -11.14 -9.18 3.20
CA ALA A 34 -12.18 -8.16 3.27
C ALA A 34 -13.54 -8.69 2.78
N LEU A 35 -13.53 -9.49 1.70
CA LEU A 35 -14.72 -10.22 1.24
C LEU A 35 -15.26 -11.18 2.31
N ALA A 36 -14.39 -11.98 2.92
CA ALA A 36 -14.77 -12.91 3.98
C ALA A 36 -15.31 -12.21 5.25
N ASN A 37 -14.83 -10.99 5.52
CA ASN A 37 -15.29 -10.16 6.64
C ASN A 37 -16.57 -9.38 6.31
N PHE A 38 -17.08 -9.45 5.07
CA PHE A 38 -18.20 -8.64 4.58
C PHE A 38 -17.99 -7.12 4.75
N ASP A 39 -16.73 -6.67 4.74
CA ASP A 39 -16.37 -5.25 4.81
C ASP A 39 -15.32 -4.90 3.77
N THR A 40 -15.79 -4.45 2.61
CA THR A 40 -14.95 -4.07 1.45
C THR A 40 -14.81 -2.56 1.30
N ARG A 41 -15.14 -1.77 2.33
CA ARG A 41 -15.07 -0.31 2.27
C ARG A 41 -13.61 0.15 2.35
N GLY A 42 -13.16 0.84 1.31
CA GLY A 42 -11.86 1.52 1.29
C GLY A 42 -10.92 0.98 0.22
N PHE A 43 -9.62 1.23 0.41
CA PHE A 43 -8.60 0.97 -0.60
C PHE A 43 -7.19 0.93 -0.02
N ILE A 44 -6.26 0.38 -0.79
CA ILE A 44 -4.82 0.46 -0.61
C ILE A 44 -4.24 1.17 -1.84
N LYS A 45 -3.61 2.33 -1.66
CA LYS A 45 -2.91 3.07 -2.72
C LYS A 45 -1.41 2.98 -2.51
N LEU A 46 -0.69 2.53 -3.55
CA LEU A 46 0.76 2.50 -3.61
C LEU A 46 1.28 3.69 -4.45
N VAL A 47 2.39 4.27 -4.03
CA VAL A 47 3.12 5.33 -4.73
C VAL A 47 4.53 4.82 -5.02
N ILE A 48 4.90 4.83 -6.30
CA ILE A 48 6.06 4.12 -6.83
C ILE A 48 6.94 5.12 -7.56
N GLU A 49 8.24 5.13 -7.33
CA GLU A 49 9.18 5.94 -8.13
C GLU A 49 9.32 5.33 -9.53
N SER A 50 9.05 6.09 -10.59
CA SER A 50 8.96 5.54 -11.96
C SER A 50 10.29 4.96 -12.48
N GLY A 51 11.43 5.50 -12.05
CA GLY A 51 12.74 5.06 -12.54
C GLY A 51 13.26 3.79 -11.86
N SER A 52 13.21 3.75 -10.54
CA SER A 52 13.74 2.63 -9.74
C SER A 52 12.68 1.55 -9.44
N ARG A 53 11.40 1.85 -9.67
CA ARG A 53 10.25 1.05 -9.24
C ARG A 53 10.14 0.82 -7.73
N ARG A 54 10.90 1.58 -6.93
CA ARG A 54 10.82 1.53 -5.48
C ARG A 54 9.46 1.97 -4.99
N LEU A 55 8.93 1.26 -4.00
CA LEU A 55 7.80 1.73 -3.22
C LEU A 55 8.28 2.90 -2.36
N ILE A 56 7.66 4.06 -2.51
CA ILE A 56 8.03 5.29 -1.79
C ILE A 56 6.91 5.85 -0.93
N GLY A 57 5.72 5.26 -1.01
CA GLY A 57 4.62 5.61 -0.11
C GLY A 57 3.40 4.71 -0.29
N VAL A 58 2.60 4.63 0.77
CA VAL A 58 1.36 3.86 0.82
C VAL A 58 0.31 4.65 1.59
N GLN A 59 -0.94 4.63 1.12
CA GLN A 59 -2.11 5.11 1.84
C GLN A 59 -3.15 4.01 1.91
N VAL A 60 -3.67 3.75 3.11
CA VAL A 60 -4.65 2.68 3.37
C VAL A 60 -5.87 3.27 4.04
N VAL A 61 -7.02 2.89 3.53
CA VAL A 61 -8.32 3.07 4.16
C VAL A 61 -8.94 1.68 4.23
N ALA A 62 -8.95 1.06 5.42
CA ALA A 62 -9.40 -0.32 5.59
C ALA A 62 -9.68 -0.62 7.08
N PRO A 63 -10.40 -1.71 7.39
CA PRO A 63 -10.22 -2.39 8.67
C PRO A 63 -8.74 -2.75 8.85
N GLU A 64 -8.19 -2.58 10.05
CA GLU A 64 -6.79 -2.94 10.37
C GLU A 64 -5.73 -2.18 9.55
N ALA A 65 -6.05 -0.95 9.13
CA ALA A 65 -5.11 -0.12 8.37
C ALA A 65 -3.81 0.16 9.15
N GLY A 66 -3.89 0.27 10.49
CA GLY A 66 -2.74 0.50 11.36
C GLY A 66 -1.74 -0.65 11.42
N GLU A 67 -2.22 -1.87 11.21
CA GLU A 67 -1.43 -3.10 11.16
C GLU A 67 -0.86 -3.31 9.76
N LEU A 68 -1.69 -3.18 8.71
CA LEU A 68 -1.28 -3.30 7.30
C LEU A 68 -0.14 -2.34 6.96
N ILE A 69 -0.22 -1.09 7.44
CA ILE A 69 0.78 -0.06 7.11
C ILE A 69 2.19 -0.42 7.61
N GLN A 70 2.33 -1.33 8.57
CA GLN A 70 3.64 -1.75 9.09
C GLN A 70 4.45 -2.49 8.02
N THR A 71 3.81 -3.34 7.20
CA THR A 71 4.44 -4.00 6.06
C THR A 71 4.96 -2.97 5.06
N ALA A 72 4.15 -1.96 4.74
CA ALA A 72 4.55 -0.86 3.86
C ALA A 72 5.72 -0.06 4.44
N ALA A 73 5.72 0.20 5.75
CA ALA A 73 6.80 0.91 6.42
C ALA A 73 8.12 0.14 6.32
N LEU A 74 8.10 -1.18 6.53
CA LEU A 74 9.28 -2.02 6.39
C LEU A 74 9.78 -2.05 4.94
N ALA A 75 8.88 -2.25 3.96
CA ALA A 75 9.24 -2.29 2.54
C ALA A 75 9.87 -0.97 2.05
N ILE A 76 9.35 0.18 2.51
CA ILE A 76 9.94 1.49 2.19
C ILE A 76 11.30 1.65 2.87
N HIS A 77 11.44 1.23 4.14
CA HIS A 77 12.70 1.31 4.88
C HIS A 77 13.81 0.50 4.20
N THR A 78 13.48 -0.71 3.73
CA THR A 78 14.41 -1.59 3.00
C THR A 78 14.57 -1.23 1.52
N ARG A 79 13.86 -0.20 1.05
CA ARG A 79 13.91 0.32 -0.34
C ARG A 79 13.50 -0.73 -1.38
N MET A 80 12.54 -1.59 -1.04
CA MET A 80 12.02 -2.61 -1.94
C MET A 80 11.33 -1.99 -3.16
N THR A 81 11.52 -2.64 -4.30
CA THR A 81 10.68 -2.46 -5.48
C THR A 81 9.32 -3.12 -5.28
N VAL A 82 8.34 -2.71 -6.08
CA VAL A 82 7.01 -3.35 -6.03
C VAL A 82 7.04 -4.79 -6.54
N GLU A 83 7.98 -5.14 -7.41
CA GLU A 83 8.25 -6.51 -7.84
C GLU A 83 8.74 -7.35 -6.64
N GLU A 84 9.77 -6.90 -5.94
CA GLU A 84 10.30 -7.61 -4.78
C GLU A 84 9.25 -7.79 -3.68
N LEU A 85 8.37 -6.80 -3.49
CA LEU A 85 7.26 -6.91 -2.55
C LEU A 85 6.22 -7.95 -3.01
N ALA A 86 5.88 -7.95 -4.30
CA ALA A 86 4.95 -8.92 -4.89
C ALA A 86 5.49 -10.36 -4.87
N ASP A 87 6.81 -10.54 -4.92
CA ASP A 87 7.47 -11.83 -4.85
C ASP A 87 7.55 -12.40 -3.42
N GLN A 88 7.14 -11.64 -2.39
CA GLN A 88 7.08 -12.14 -1.01
C GLN A 88 5.88 -13.07 -0.80
N PHE A 89 6.04 -14.05 0.09
CA PHE A 89 4.95 -14.93 0.50
C PHE A 89 4.09 -14.26 1.56
N PHE A 90 2.92 -13.77 1.15
CA PHE A 90 1.86 -13.34 2.06
C PHE A 90 0.87 -14.48 2.33
N PRO A 91 0.49 -14.73 3.60
CA PRO A 91 -0.52 -15.74 3.91
C PRO A 91 -1.87 -15.39 3.28
N TYR A 92 -2.53 -16.39 2.70
CA TYR A 92 -3.87 -16.21 2.12
C TYR A 92 -4.91 -15.86 3.19
N LEU A 93 -5.96 -15.11 2.81
CA LEU A 93 -6.96 -14.55 3.72
C LEU A 93 -6.31 -13.73 4.85
N THR A 94 -5.51 -12.72 4.52
CA THR A 94 -5.03 -11.71 5.47
C THR A 94 -5.30 -10.31 4.92
N MET A 95 -5.29 -9.31 5.80
CA MET A 95 -5.32 -7.90 5.40
C MET A 95 -3.91 -7.35 5.13
N VAL A 96 -2.86 -8.07 5.55
CA VAL A 96 -1.46 -7.62 5.62
C VAL A 96 -0.63 -8.24 4.51
#